data_AF-A0A182MXN4-F1
#
_entry.id   AF-A0A182MXN4-F1
#
_cell.length_a   1.000
_cell.length_b   1.000
_cell.length_c   1.000
_cell.angle_alpha   90.00
_cell.angle_beta   90.00
_cell.angle_gamma   90.00
#
_symmetry.space_group_name_H-M   'P 1'
#
loop_
_entity.id
_entity.type
_entity.pdbx_description
1 polymer ?
#
loop_
_entity_poly.entity_id
_entity_poly.type
_entity_poly.pdbx_seq_one_letter_code
_entity_poly.pdbx_strand_id
1 'polypeptide(L)'
;MCYTTKVLIVVVGFLSAVAAAAHWDHAVDLDENYRLLWRLSHQDIEFEVQARTQGYVGLGFSTDGTIYGADVIIGWVENGQVHFQLSTVPR
;
A
#
# COMPACT_ATOMS: atom_id res chain seq x y z
N MET A 1 56.40 -2.37 14.03
CA MET A 1 55.13 -3.04 13.68
C MET A 1 54.20 -2.90 14.86
N CYS A 2 52.93 -2.51 14.81
CA CYS A 2 52.08 -1.77 13.88
C CYS A 2 50.81 -1.50 14.72
N TYR A 3 50.36 -0.25 14.80
CA TYR A 3 49.01 0.21 15.15
C TYR A 3 48.20 -0.43 16.31
N THR A 4 48.11 0.34 17.41
CA THR A 4 46.85 0.87 17.97
C THR A 4 45.62 -0.05 17.97
N THR A 5 45.38 -0.72 19.10
CA THR A 5 44.08 -1.32 19.46
C THR A 5 43.04 -0.23 19.79
N LYS A 6 42.69 0.61 18.82
CA LYS A 6 41.47 1.44 18.81
C LYS A 6 40.50 0.86 17.79
N VAL A 7 39.99 -0.34 18.02
CA VAL A 7 38.88 -0.86 17.21
C VAL A 7 37.98 -1.71 18.09
N LEU A 8 37.24 -1.09 19.01
CA LEU A 8 35.99 -1.67 19.52
C LEU A 8 35.02 -0.61 20.07
N ILE A 9 34.85 0.50 19.34
CA ILE A 9 33.64 1.33 19.45
C ILE A 9 33.24 1.70 18.02
N VAL A 10 32.94 0.70 17.19
CA VAL A 10 32.26 0.92 15.89
C VAL A 10 31.03 0.02 15.76
N VAL A 11 30.84 -0.96 16.65
CA VAL A 11 29.70 -1.89 16.60
C VAL A 11 28.45 -1.35 17.32
N VAL A 12 28.53 -0.21 18.02
CA VAL A 12 27.34 0.45 18.60
C VAL A 12 26.64 1.36 17.57
N GLY A 13 27.21 1.50 16.38
CA GLY A 13 26.53 2.07 15.21
C GLY A 13 25.73 1.02 14.45
N PHE A 14 25.09 0.06 15.13
CA PHE A 14 24.06 -0.75 14.48
C PHE A 14 22.84 0.14 14.28
N LEU A 15 22.84 0.74 13.10
CA LEU A 15 21.76 1.31 12.33
C LEU A 15 20.38 0.72 12.69
N SER A 16 19.77 1.16 13.78
CA SER A 16 18.32 1.02 13.97
C SER A 16 17.63 2.07 13.11
N ALA A 17 17.79 1.93 11.79
CA ALA A 17 16.73 2.36 10.89
C ALA A 17 15.59 1.37 11.12
N VAL A 18 14.79 1.61 12.16
CA VAL A 18 13.49 0.97 12.28
C VAL A 18 12.71 1.51 11.08
N ALA A 19 12.66 0.74 10.00
CA ALA A 19 11.72 1.02 8.92
C ALA A 19 10.34 1.00 9.58
N ALA A 20 9.74 2.18 9.75
CA ALA A 20 8.37 2.28 10.20
C ALA A 20 7.51 1.71 9.07
N ALA A 21 7.19 0.42 9.16
CA ALA A 21 6.17 -0.17 8.32
C ALA A 21 4.86 0.57 8.60
N ALA A 22 4.10 0.90 7.56
CA ALA A 22 2.79 1.50 7.73
C ALA A 22 1.94 0.58 8.63
N HIS A 23 1.35 1.15 9.68
CA HIS A 23 0.35 0.44 10.50
C HIS A 23 -0.99 0.51 9.79
N TRP A 24 -1.59 -0.66 9.54
CA TRP A 24 -2.91 -0.82 8.94
C TRP A 24 -3.91 -1.24 10.02
N ASP A 25 -5.02 -0.52 10.13
CA ASP A 25 -6.05 -0.81 11.14
C ASP A 25 -6.87 -2.06 10.75
N HIS A 26 -7.05 -2.26 9.44
CA HIS A 26 -7.90 -3.30 8.89
C HIS A 26 -7.29 -3.93 7.64
N ALA A 27 -7.64 -5.19 7.40
CA ALA A 27 -7.31 -5.91 6.18
C ALA A 27 -8.38 -6.95 5.85
N VAL A 28 -8.63 -7.16 4.56
CA VAL A 28 -9.46 -8.25 4.04
C VAL A 28 -8.80 -8.85 2.79
N ASP A 29 -8.78 -10.16 2.72
CA ASP A 29 -8.43 -10.90 1.50
C ASP A 29 -9.75 -11.18 0.76
N LEU A 30 -9.93 -10.58 -0.42
CA LEU A 30 -11.12 -10.80 -1.25
C LEU A 30 -11.00 -12.13 -2.01
N ASP A 31 -9.78 -12.45 -2.43
CA ASP A 31 -9.37 -13.76 -2.96
C ASP A 31 -7.86 -13.98 -2.74
N GLU A 32 -7.30 -15.07 -3.27
CA GLU A 32 -5.87 -15.42 -3.15
C GLU A 32 -4.90 -14.44 -3.86
N ASN A 33 -5.42 -13.60 -4.74
CA ASN A 33 -4.68 -12.65 -5.56
C ASN A 33 -5.05 -11.19 -5.26
N TYR A 34 -6.02 -10.91 -4.39
CA TYR A 34 -6.50 -9.57 -4.07
C TYR A 34 -6.67 -9.36 -2.57
N ARG A 35 -5.88 -8.45 -2.02
CA ARG A 35 -5.96 -8.00 -0.64
C ARG A 35 -6.17 -6.49 -0.56
N LEU A 36 -7.09 -6.08 0.30
CA LEU A 36 -7.38 -4.68 0.61
C LEU A 36 -7.02 -4.41 2.07
N LEU A 37 -6.18 -3.41 2.30
CA LEU A 37 -5.87 -2.89 3.63
C LEU A 37 -6.34 -1.45 3.72
N TRP A 38 -6.74 -1.02 4.92
CA TRP A 38 -7.03 0.38 5.16
C TRP A 38 -6.72 0.81 6.58
N ARG A 39 -6.45 2.10 6.72
CA ARG A 39 -6.30 2.77 8.01
C ARG A 39 -7.10 4.05 8.02
N LEU A 40 -7.61 4.39 9.19
CA LEU A 40 -8.37 5.59 9.43
C LEU A 40 -7.41 6.68 9.91
N SER A 41 -7.51 7.86 9.30
CA SER A 41 -6.93 9.09 9.84
C SER A 41 -8.05 9.94 10.46
N HIS A 42 -7.71 11.13 10.97
CA HIS A 42 -8.71 12.04 11.52
C HIS A 42 -9.77 12.48 10.50
N GLN A 43 -9.43 12.54 9.20
CA GLN A 43 -10.29 13.10 8.15
C GLN A 43 -10.39 12.20 6.91
N ASP A 44 -9.47 11.25 6.76
CA ASP A 44 -9.31 10.45 5.56
C ASP A 44 -9.29 8.96 5.90
N ILE A 45 -9.55 8.14 4.88
CA ILE A 45 -9.24 6.72 4.90
C ILE A 45 -8.18 6.49 3.84
N GLU A 46 -7.08 5.87 4.24
CA GLU A 46 -6.03 5.47 3.32
C GLU A 46 -6.18 3.99 3.01
N PHE A 47 -6.18 3.65 1.73
CA PHE A 47 -6.33 2.29 1.23
C PHE A 47 -5.05 1.83 0.55
N GLU A 48 -4.67 0.58 0.80
CA GLU A 48 -3.66 -0.14 0.02
C GLU A 48 -4.32 -1.35 -0.66
N VAL A 49 -4.15 -1.45 -1.98
CA VAL A 49 -4.60 -2.58 -2.77
C VAL A 49 -3.38 -3.39 -3.19
N GLN A 50 -3.32 -4.64 -2.76
CA GLN A 50 -2.31 -5.59 -3.20
C GLN A 50 -2.99 -6.59 -4.14
N ALA A 51 -2.63 -6.54 -5.41
CA ALA A 51 -3.22 -7.40 -6.42
C ALA A 51 -2.16 -8.08 -7.29
N ARG A 52 -2.29 -9.39 -7.52
CA ARG A 52 -1.47 -10.13 -8.48
C ARG A 52 -2.20 -10.20 -9.82
N THR A 53 -1.90 -9.26 -10.71
CA THR A 53 -2.48 -9.20 -12.07
C THR A 53 -1.46 -8.71 -13.10
N GLN A 54 -1.72 -8.99 -14.38
CA GLN A 54 -0.96 -8.42 -15.51
C GLN A 54 -1.66 -7.19 -16.12
N GLY A 55 -2.86 -6.84 -15.64
CA GLY A 55 -3.68 -5.76 -16.18
C GLY A 55 -4.03 -4.72 -15.11
N TYR A 56 -5.29 -4.31 -15.12
CA TYR A 56 -5.84 -3.26 -14.26
C TYR A 56 -6.50 -3.86 -13.03
N VAL A 57 -6.61 -3.05 -11.98
CA VAL A 57 -7.31 -3.36 -10.74
C VAL A 57 -8.34 -2.26 -10.49
N GLY A 58 -9.57 -2.66 -10.15
CA GLY A 58 -10.62 -1.73 -9.74
C GLY A 58 -10.87 -1.80 -8.23
N LEU A 59 -11.12 -0.65 -7.61
CA LEU A 59 -11.69 -0.51 -6.27
C LEU A 59 -12.86 0.47 -6.35
N GLY A 60 -14.05 0.05 -5.92
CA GLY A 60 -15.26 0.85 -6.03
C GLY A 60 -16.00 0.97 -4.71
N PHE A 61 -16.62 2.13 -4.49
CA PHE A 61 -17.48 2.42 -3.35
C PHE A 61 -18.89 2.71 -3.83
N SER A 62 -19.88 1.98 -3.29
CA SER A 62 -21.29 2.21 -3.56
C SER A 62 -22.12 1.98 -2.30
N THR A 63 -23.32 2.56 -2.27
CA THR A 63 -24.21 2.47 -1.11
C THR A 63 -24.90 1.11 -0.98
N ASP A 64 -24.98 0.35 -2.08
CA ASP A 64 -25.73 -0.91 -2.16
C ASP A 64 -24.90 -2.12 -2.62
N GLY A 65 -23.59 -1.93 -2.82
CA GLY A 65 -22.67 -2.96 -3.30
C GLY A 65 -22.76 -3.24 -4.80
N THR A 66 -23.59 -2.50 -5.55
CA THR A 66 -23.62 -2.58 -7.02
C THR A 66 -22.59 -1.65 -7.65
N ILE A 67 -22.27 -1.86 -8.92
CA ILE A 67 -21.36 -0.98 -9.67
C ILE A 67 -22.04 0.29 -10.17
N TYR A 68 -23.37 0.30 -10.31
CA TYR A 68 -24.11 1.45 -10.83
C TYR A 68 -24.21 2.55 -9.77
N GLY A 69 -23.81 3.77 -10.11
CA GLY A 69 -23.68 4.85 -9.13
C GLY A 69 -22.46 4.75 -8.23
N ALA A 70 -21.51 3.85 -8.50
CA ALA A 70 -20.29 3.71 -7.71
C ALA A 70 -19.24 4.75 -8.11
N ASP A 71 -18.47 5.22 -7.13
CA ASP A 71 -17.20 5.91 -7.37
C ASP A 71 -16.09 4.86 -7.42
N VAL A 72 -15.37 4.81 -8.54
CA VAL A 72 -14.43 3.75 -8.87
C VAL A 72 -13.05 4.34 -9.16
N ILE A 73 -12.04 3.75 -8.53
CA ILE A 73 -10.64 3.98 -8.83
C ILE A 73 -10.14 2.77 -9.62
N ILE A 74 -9.50 3.03 -10.76
CA ILE A 74 -8.81 2.04 -11.57
C ILE A 74 -7.31 2.29 -11.46
N GLY A 75 -6.55 1.28 -11.07
CA GLY A 75 -5.09 1.33 -10.96
C GLY A 75 -4.41 0.31 -11.88
N TRP A 76 -3.22 0.64 -12.39
CA TRP A 76 -2.37 -0.27 -13.15
C TRP A 76 -0.90 0.08 -13.03
N VAL A 77 -0.05 -0.85 -13.45
CA VAL A 77 1.39 -0.65 -13.54
C VAL A 77 1.80 -0.65 -15.01
N GLU A 78 2.45 0.41 -15.45
CA GLU A 78 3.01 0.53 -16.79
C GLU A 78 4.48 0.93 -16.67
N ASN A 79 5.38 0.11 -17.23
CA ASN A 79 6.84 0.35 -17.18
C ASN A 79 7.39 0.59 -15.75
N GLY A 80 6.82 -0.10 -14.75
CA GLY A 80 7.20 0.03 -13.35
C GLY A 80 6.64 1.27 -12.63
N GLN A 81 5.84 2.09 -13.32
CA GLN A 81 5.15 3.23 -12.74
C GLN A 81 3.69 2.87 -12.45
N VAL A 82 3.19 3.34 -11.30
CA VAL A 82 1.81 3.15 -10.91
C VAL A 82 0.97 4.31 -11.44
N HIS A 83 -0.17 3.99 -12.04
CA HIS A 83 -1.13 4.94 -12.57
C HIS A 83 -2.50 4.71 -11.93
N PHE A 84 -3.28 5.79 -11.81
CA PHE A 84 -4.65 5.73 -11.31
C PHE A 84 -5.59 6.61 -12.14
N GLN A 85 -6.83 6.19 -12.25
CA GLN A 85 -7.93 6.97 -12.80
C GLN A 85 -9.15 6.87 -11.89
N LEU A 86 -9.76 8.02 -11.60
CA LEU A 86 -11.05 8.09 -10.92
C LEU A 86 -12.19 8.17 -11.96
N SER A 87 -13.28 7.46 -11.72
CA SER A 87 -14.49 7.50 -12.53
C SER A 87 -15.73 7.30 -11.66
N THR A 88 -16.81 8.01 -11.97
CA THR A 88 -18.14 7.75 -11.38
C THR A 88 -18.98 7.03 -12.40
N VAL A 89 -19.51 5.86 -12.03
CA VAL A 89 -20.37 5.06 -12.90
C VAL A 89 -21.80 5.60 -12.81
N PRO A 90 -22.47 5.93 -13.94
CA PRO A 90 -23.86 6.37 -13.92
C PRO A 90 -24.80 5.31 -13.30
N ARG A 91 -25.94 5.77 -12.77
CA ARG A 91 -27.04 4.89 -12.39
C ARG A 91 -27.90 4.51 -13.58
#